data_AF-A0A1A3MRS5-F1
#
_entry.id   AF-A0A1A3MRS5-F1
#
_cell.length_a   1.000
_cell.length_b   1.000
_cell.length_c   1.000
_cell.angle_alpha   90.00
_cell.angle_beta   90.00
_cell.angle_gamma   90.00
#
_symmetry.space_group_name_H-M   'P 1'
#
loop_
_entity.id
_entity.type
_entity.pdbx_description
1 polymer ?
#
loop_
_entity_poly.entity_id
_entity_poly.type
_entity_poly.pdbx_seq_one_letter_code
_entity_poly.pdbx_strand_id
1 'polypeptide(L)'
;MVILGAGKDVASVQAALQAVGVTDVTLLEKAVLRSVFDDDAGTWALHTADDVVRGHLVVAAHQPAIMPWIPEIPGCNDFRGEAFHAAQWEPHFHAAGKRVAVVGTDSFAGHHLSRLKTSAESVTVFPHAPRRVVRELELWPTRAKNWLRRRGRSLRTGQALGSTIHSITATGIRTSDGVEHAVDAIIYGTGFAAADDQALIGARGRSLRDVWVDGMEPFFGVAVRGLPNFFFLGGPDRSAQAHYIAACVSLMKRTGSDRIEVRRSSQQVFNERAQLGAASPPPPSSAFDLSSSAPDYEDTYDGTATLEIGGASHPVHVRLIGHLDPLDGNYHWQGTIFDALPQDGLRQTRAATLTVGDRRAPARIVEQTPWGTHSVAGVGSPPYAVTGD
;
A
#
# COMPACT_ATOMS: atom_id res chain seq x y z
N MET A 1 17.66 20.03 7.94
CA MET A 1 18.12 18.81 8.64
C MET A 1 17.20 17.62 8.39
N VAL A 2 17.79 16.52 7.92
CA VAL A 2 17.18 15.18 7.83
C VAL A 2 17.58 14.36 9.04
N ILE A 3 16.64 13.65 9.66
CA ILE A 3 16.93 12.74 10.78
C ILE A 3 16.84 11.30 10.30
N LEU A 4 17.89 10.51 10.56
CA LEU A 4 17.89 9.07 10.34
C LEU A 4 17.88 8.36 11.69
N GLY A 5 16.84 7.56 11.96
CA GLY A 5 16.83 6.68 13.13
C GLY A 5 17.86 5.55 12.98
N ALA A 6 18.51 5.15 14.07
CA ALA A 6 19.48 4.04 14.04
C ALA A 6 18.87 2.70 13.59
N GLY A 7 19.72 1.84 13.01
CA GLY A 7 19.33 0.52 12.49
C GLY A 7 20.42 -0.12 11.64
N LYS A 8 20.28 -1.42 11.34
CA LYS A 8 21.29 -2.23 10.65
C LYS A 8 21.64 -1.75 9.22
N ASP A 9 20.83 -0.88 8.63
CA ASP A 9 20.95 -0.44 7.23
C ASP A 9 20.98 1.09 7.03
N VAL A 10 21.19 1.84 8.11
CA VAL A 10 21.25 3.32 8.08
C VAL A 10 22.33 3.83 7.13
N ALA A 11 23.46 3.13 7.04
CA ALA A 11 24.54 3.47 6.12
C ALA A 11 24.09 3.48 4.65
N SER A 12 23.19 2.58 4.26
CA SER A 12 22.66 2.54 2.89
C SER A 12 21.78 3.74 2.58
N VAL A 13 20.92 4.14 3.52
CA VAL A 13 20.09 5.36 3.37
C VAL A 13 20.96 6.60 3.35
N GLN A 14 21.93 6.71 4.25
CA GLN A 14 22.85 7.83 4.29
C GLN A 14 23.62 7.97 2.97
N ALA A 15 24.14 6.87 2.42
CA ALA A 15 24.81 6.86 1.12
C ALA A 15 23.87 7.29 -0.03
N ALA A 16 22.63 6.78 -0.05
CA ALA A 16 21.65 7.14 -1.07
C ALA A 16 21.26 8.64 -1.00
N LEU A 17 21.10 9.19 0.21
CA LEU A 17 20.83 10.60 0.43
C LEU A 17 22.03 11.49 0.05
N GLN A 18 23.25 11.08 0.39
CA GLN A 18 24.48 11.77 -0.03
C GLN A 18 24.61 11.82 -1.56
N ALA A 19 24.26 10.73 -2.25
CA ALA A 19 24.30 10.67 -3.72
C ALA A 19 23.37 11.69 -4.40
N VAL A 20 22.29 12.13 -3.73
CA VAL A 20 21.40 13.19 -4.20
C VAL A 20 21.72 14.57 -3.58
N GLY A 21 22.90 14.70 -2.97
CA GLY A 21 23.44 15.94 -2.41
C GLY A 21 22.75 16.39 -1.12
N VAL A 22 22.27 15.45 -0.29
CA VAL A 22 21.78 15.75 1.05
C VAL A 22 22.93 15.51 2.03
N THR A 23 23.40 16.59 2.65
CA THR A 23 24.57 16.58 3.54
C THR A 23 24.22 16.87 5.00
N ASP A 24 23.13 17.60 5.23
CA ASP A 24 22.61 17.95 6.56
C ASP A 24 21.77 16.80 7.14
N VAL A 25 22.46 15.75 7.58
CA VAL A 25 21.90 14.50 8.10
C VAL A 25 22.35 14.27 9.53
N THR A 26 21.39 14.09 10.44
CA THR A 26 21.63 13.75 11.84
C THR A 26 21.21 12.30 12.09
N LEU A 27 22.16 11.50 12.59
CA LEU A 27 21.90 10.14 13.04
C LEU A 27 21.34 10.19 14.47
N LEU A 28 20.18 9.59 14.68
CA LEU A 28 19.54 9.48 15.98
C LEU A 28 19.63 8.03 16.48
N GLU A 29 20.62 7.78 17.34
CA GLU A 29 20.85 6.46 17.95
C GLU A 29 19.94 6.16 19.14
N LYS A 30 19.41 7.20 19.77
CA LYS A 30 18.50 7.07 20.91
C LYS A 30 17.15 6.50 20.46
N ALA A 31 16.54 5.69 21.33
CA ALA A 31 15.18 5.24 21.14
C ALA A 31 14.22 6.45 21.10
N VAL A 32 13.44 6.54 20.02
CA VAL A 32 12.37 7.52 19.88
C VAL A 32 11.12 6.93 20.52
N LEU A 33 10.59 7.62 21.53
CA LEU A 33 9.39 7.23 22.26
C LEU A 33 8.13 7.78 21.58
N ARG A 34 8.23 8.98 21.01
CA ARG A 34 7.11 9.66 20.38
C ARG A 34 7.59 10.57 19.26
N SER A 35 6.87 10.60 18.15
CA SER A 35 7.13 11.48 17.01
C SER A 35 5.88 12.30 16.72
N VAL A 36 6.00 13.62 16.67
CA VAL A 36 4.87 14.53 16.43
C VAL A 36 5.21 15.46 15.28
N PHE A 37 4.32 15.53 14.28
CA PHE A 37 4.42 16.51 13.22
C PHE A 37 3.83 17.85 13.67
N ASP A 38 4.58 18.92 13.42
CA ASP A 38 4.17 20.30 13.62
C ASP A 38 3.76 20.87 12.25
N ASP A 39 2.45 21.05 12.05
CA ASP A 39 1.90 21.55 10.77
C ASP A 39 2.30 23.00 10.48
N ASP A 40 2.47 23.83 11.52
CA ASP A 40 2.85 25.24 11.38
C ASP A 40 4.33 25.37 10.97
N ALA A 41 5.19 24.55 11.57
CA ALA A 41 6.62 24.56 11.30
C ALA A 41 7.02 23.66 10.11
N GLY A 42 6.15 22.75 9.67
CA GLY A 42 6.48 21.73 8.66
C GLY A 42 7.62 20.80 9.09
N THR A 43 7.72 20.51 10.39
CA THR A 43 8.81 19.71 10.98
C THR A 43 8.30 18.63 11.91
N TRP A 44 9.11 17.60 12.09
CA TRP A 44 8.90 16.55 13.07
C TRP A 44 9.65 16.86 14.37
N ALA A 45 8.98 16.70 15.51
CA ALA A 45 9.57 16.63 16.83
C ALA A 45 9.65 15.17 17.30
N LEU A 46 10.87 14.64 17.42
CA LEU A 46 11.17 13.29 17.90
C LEU A 46 11.56 13.36 19.38
N HIS A 47 10.67 12.86 20.23
CA HIS A 47 10.87 12.77 21.68
C HIS A 47 11.63 11.49 22.01
N THR A 48 12.79 11.66 22.64
CA THR A 48 13.56 10.59 23.27
C THR A 48 13.34 10.64 24.78
N ALA A 49 13.97 9.73 25.54
CA ALA A 49 13.89 9.74 27.01
C ALA A 49 14.42 11.05 27.63
N ASP A 50 15.41 11.69 27.00
CA ASP A 50 16.13 12.82 27.60
C ASP A 50 15.90 14.15 26.89
N ASP A 51 15.51 14.13 25.61
CA ASP A 51 15.52 15.32 24.75
C ASP A 51 14.56 15.21 23.56
N VAL A 52 14.32 16.33 22.89
CA VAL A 52 13.50 16.46 21.67
C VAL A 52 14.34 16.92 20.49
N VAL A 53 14.46 16.07 19.47
CA VAL A 53 15.18 16.37 18.24
C VAL A 53 14.19 16.79 17.16
N ARG A 54 14.40 17.95 16.51
CA ARG A 54 13.51 18.46 15.46
C ARG A 54 14.12 18.34 14.07
N GLY A 55 13.36 17.97 13.05
CA GLY A 55 13.87 17.88 11.67
C GLY A 55 12.77 18.00 10.62
N HIS A 56 13.12 18.43 9.42
CA HIS A 56 12.14 18.61 8.33
C HIS A 56 11.71 17.29 7.71
N LEU A 57 12.58 16.29 7.75
CA LEU A 57 12.36 14.97 7.16
C LEU A 57 12.94 13.91 8.08
N VAL A 58 12.20 12.81 8.23
CA VAL A 58 12.60 11.68 9.08
C VAL A 58 12.64 10.41 8.24
N VAL A 59 13.69 9.61 8.39
CA VAL A 59 13.72 8.23 7.89
C VAL A 59 13.88 7.29 9.08
N ALA A 60 12.79 6.58 9.41
CA ALA A 60 12.72 5.63 10.50
C ALA A 60 13.20 4.24 10.04
N ALA A 61 14.46 3.91 10.35
CA ALA A 61 15.05 2.60 10.09
C ALA A 61 14.72 1.54 11.16
N HIS A 62 14.12 1.95 12.27
CA HIS A 62 13.59 1.08 13.31
C HIS A 62 12.10 1.34 13.49
N GLN A 63 11.31 0.28 13.71
CA GLN A 63 9.86 0.27 13.49
C GLN A 63 9.10 -0.07 14.79
N PRO A 64 9.11 0.77 15.84
CA PRO A 64 8.25 0.51 17.00
C PRO A 64 6.77 0.84 16.72
N ALA A 65 6.47 1.68 15.71
CA ALA A 65 5.12 2.21 15.49
C ALA A 65 4.18 1.31 14.67
N ILE A 66 4.73 0.38 13.87
CA ILE A 66 3.95 -0.63 13.12
C ILE A 66 4.46 -2.03 13.44
N MET A 67 3.54 -2.93 13.76
CA MET A 67 3.85 -4.32 14.08
C MET A 67 3.19 -5.27 13.07
N PRO A 68 3.86 -6.37 12.70
CA PRO A 68 3.24 -7.41 11.88
C PRO A 68 1.90 -7.85 12.45
N TRP A 69 0.86 -7.81 11.63
CA TRP A 69 -0.49 -8.13 12.07
C TRP A 69 -0.85 -9.56 11.67
N ILE A 70 -1.13 -10.42 12.65
CA ILE A 70 -1.64 -11.77 12.42
C ILE A 70 -3.15 -11.74 12.72
N PRO A 71 -4.02 -12.01 11.73
CA PRO A 71 -5.46 -11.97 11.95
C PRO A 71 -5.92 -13.12 12.85
N GLU A 72 -6.95 -12.87 13.65
CA GLU A 72 -7.64 -13.90 14.42
C GLU A 72 -8.50 -14.77 13.50
N ILE A 73 -7.91 -15.83 12.97
CA ILE A 73 -8.63 -16.84 12.19
C ILE A 73 -9.07 -17.97 13.13
N PRO A 74 -10.35 -18.42 13.10
CA PRO A 74 -10.81 -19.51 13.95
C PRO A 74 -9.90 -20.74 13.84
N GLY A 75 -9.47 -21.30 14.99
CA GLY A 75 -8.57 -22.46 15.04
C GLY A 75 -7.08 -22.16 14.78
N CYS A 76 -6.66 -20.88 14.75
CA CYS A 76 -5.26 -20.50 14.54
C CYS A 76 -4.29 -21.15 15.56
N ASN A 77 -4.74 -21.35 16.80
CA ASN A 77 -3.95 -21.97 17.87
C ASN A 77 -3.85 -23.50 17.75
N ASP A 78 -4.63 -24.14 16.88
CA ASP A 78 -4.65 -25.60 16.74
C ASP A 78 -3.62 -26.12 15.74
N PHE A 79 -3.09 -25.23 14.88
CA PHE A 79 -2.17 -25.61 13.81
C PHE A 79 -0.86 -26.18 14.37
N ARG A 80 -0.47 -27.36 13.87
CA ARG A 80 0.72 -28.08 14.35
C ARG A 80 1.98 -27.82 13.53
N GLY A 81 1.85 -27.12 12.40
CA GLY A 81 2.96 -26.74 11.55
C GLY A 81 3.59 -25.40 11.97
N GLU A 82 4.52 -24.91 11.16
CA GLU A 82 5.17 -23.61 11.39
C GLU A 82 4.29 -22.46 10.90
N ALA A 83 4.08 -21.43 11.73
CA ALA A 83 3.28 -20.28 11.37
C ALA A 83 3.97 -18.98 11.79
N PHE A 84 4.18 -18.05 10.85
CA PHE A 84 4.88 -16.78 11.11
C PHE A 84 4.52 -15.70 10.07
N HIS A 85 4.79 -14.44 10.40
CA HIS A 85 4.55 -13.32 9.49
C HIS A 85 5.75 -13.08 8.56
N ALA A 86 5.52 -12.76 7.29
CA ALA A 86 6.56 -12.59 6.27
C ALA A 86 7.56 -11.46 6.60
N ALA A 87 7.11 -10.42 7.31
CA ALA A 87 7.96 -9.34 7.83
C ALA A 87 8.88 -9.75 8.99
N GLN A 88 8.60 -10.88 9.65
CA GLN A 88 9.40 -11.49 10.71
C GLN A 88 9.79 -12.90 10.26
N TRP A 89 10.57 -12.96 9.19
CA TRP A 89 10.94 -14.23 8.60
C TRP A 89 11.67 -15.13 9.59
N GLU A 90 11.20 -16.37 9.75
CA GLU A 90 11.81 -17.35 10.64
C GLU A 90 13.17 -17.83 10.09
N PRO A 91 14.30 -17.53 10.77
CA PRO A 91 15.64 -17.78 10.22
C PRO A 91 15.92 -19.26 9.91
N HIS A 92 15.25 -20.16 10.62
CA HIS A 92 15.40 -21.62 10.50
C HIS A 92 14.32 -22.29 9.66
N PHE A 93 13.40 -21.51 9.07
CA PHE A 93 12.36 -22.06 8.22
C PHE A 93 12.95 -22.56 6.88
N HIS A 94 12.78 -23.84 6.61
CA HIS A 94 13.13 -24.48 5.34
C HIS A 94 11.88 -24.85 4.56
N ALA A 95 11.70 -24.26 3.38
CA ALA A 95 10.53 -24.53 2.53
C ALA A 95 10.63 -25.87 1.77
N ALA A 96 11.82 -26.45 1.62
CA ALA A 96 12.06 -27.66 0.83
C ALA A 96 11.13 -28.81 1.23
N GLY A 97 10.34 -29.30 0.26
CA GLY A 97 9.42 -30.43 0.47
C GLY A 97 8.20 -30.12 1.33
N LYS A 98 7.93 -28.85 1.67
CA LYS A 98 6.74 -28.44 2.43
C LYS A 98 5.63 -27.94 1.50
N ARG A 99 4.39 -28.16 1.91
CA ARG A 99 3.19 -27.50 1.36
C ARG A 99 2.96 -26.22 2.15
N VAL A 100 3.15 -25.08 1.51
CA VAL A 100 3.15 -23.77 2.18
C VAL A 100 1.86 -23.02 1.84
N ALA A 101 1.09 -22.64 2.86
CA ALA A 101 0.04 -21.64 2.73
C ALA A 101 0.64 -20.25 2.88
N VAL A 102 0.25 -19.33 1.99
CA VAL A 102 0.52 -17.90 2.13
C VAL A 102 -0.83 -17.20 2.31
N VAL A 103 -1.08 -16.65 3.50
CA VAL A 103 -2.32 -15.95 3.84
C VAL A 103 -2.09 -14.45 3.67
N GLY A 104 -2.78 -13.83 2.72
CA GLY A 104 -2.48 -12.45 2.31
C GLY A 104 -1.22 -12.35 1.46
N THR A 105 -1.10 -11.25 0.70
CA THR A 105 0.00 -11.04 -0.26
C THR A 105 0.55 -9.64 -0.13
N ASP A 106 1.06 -9.33 1.06
CA ASP A 106 1.78 -8.09 1.30
C ASP A 106 3.11 -8.02 0.56
N SER A 107 3.76 -6.85 0.62
CA SER A 107 5.05 -6.64 -0.04
C SER A 107 6.12 -7.63 0.44
N PHE A 108 6.09 -8.06 1.70
CA PHE A 108 7.02 -9.05 2.24
C PHE A 108 6.75 -10.45 1.71
N ALA A 109 5.50 -10.92 1.80
CA ALA A 109 5.11 -12.21 1.24
C ALA A 109 5.36 -12.27 -0.26
N GLY A 110 5.03 -11.19 -1.00
CA GLY A 110 5.32 -11.05 -2.42
C GLY A 110 6.80 -11.15 -2.76
N HIS A 111 7.67 -10.53 -1.95
CA HIS A 111 9.12 -10.65 -2.09
C HIS A 111 9.62 -12.09 -1.93
N HIS A 112 9.08 -12.85 -0.97
CA HIS A 112 9.46 -14.24 -0.72
C HIS A 112 8.82 -15.26 -1.67
N LEU A 113 7.69 -14.90 -2.30
CA LEU A 113 6.85 -15.84 -3.06
C LEU A 113 7.60 -16.53 -4.21
N SER A 114 8.49 -15.82 -4.90
CA SER A 114 9.28 -16.43 -5.99
C SER A 114 10.23 -17.52 -5.49
N ARG A 115 10.88 -17.29 -4.33
CA ARG A 115 11.79 -18.28 -3.72
C ARG A 115 11.00 -19.49 -3.20
N LEU A 116 9.86 -19.23 -2.57
CA LEU A 116 8.97 -20.28 -2.07
C LEU A 116 8.48 -21.19 -3.21
N LYS A 117 8.05 -20.63 -4.34
CA LYS A 117 7.61 -21.40 -5.52
C LYS A 117 8.69 -22.33 -6.08
N THR A 118 9.96 -21.95 -5.97
CA THR A 118 11.09 -22.76 -6.47
C THR A 118 11.49 -23.85 -5.48
N SER A 119 11.29 -23.65 -4.18
CA SER A 119 11.80 -24.54 -3.13
C SER A 119 10.74 -25.44 -2.51
N ALA A 120 9.50 -24.97 -2.36
CA ALA A 120 8.43 -25.71 -1.69
C ALA A 120 7.88 -26.83 -2.58
N GLU A 121 7.27 -27.85 -1.97
CA GLU A 121 6.49 -28.86 -2.71
C GLU A 121 5.30 -28.20 -3.40
N SER A 122 4.60 -27.34 -2.67
CA SER A 122 3.53 -26.52 -3.23
C SER A 122 3.39 -25.21 -2.44
N VAL A 123 2.87 -24.18 -3.12
CA VAL A 123 2.53 -22.90 -2.51
C VAL A 123 1.11 -22.54 -2.89
N THR A 124 0.24 -22.43 -1.88
CA THR A 124 -1.16 -22.02 -2.05
C THR A 124 -1.35 -20.63 -1.46
N VAL A 125 -1.86 -19.70 -2.27
CA VAL A 125 -2.09 -18.32 -1.84
C VAL A 125 -3.56 -18.15 -1.50
N PHE A 126 -3.83 -17.80 -0.24
CA PHE A 126 -5.15 -17.51 0.27
C PHE A 126 -5.35 -15.99 0.32
N PRO A 127 -6.34 -15.44 -0.41
CA PRO A 127 -6.63 -14.01 -0.32
C PRO A 127 -7.07 -13.64 1.09
N HIS A 128 -6.55 -12.54 1.61
CA HIS A 128 -6.96 -11.98 2.90
C HIS A 128 -7.08 -10.45 2.77
N ALA A 129 -8.17 -9.89 3.30
CA ALA A 129 -8.37 -8.44 3.32
C ALA A 129 -7.27 -7.77 4.16
N PRO A 130 -6.79 -6.56 3.80
CA PRO A 130 -7.29 -5.66 2.75
C PRO A 130 -6.85 -5.97 1.31
N ARG A 131 -6.06 -7.02 1.03
CA ARG A 131 -5.37 -7.22 -0.26
C ARG A 131 -6.05 -8.09 -1.32
N ARG A 132 -6.52 -7.38 -2.35
CA ARG A 132 -7.08 -7.75 -3.66
C ARG A 132 -6.30 -8.70 -4.55
N VAL A 133 -6.65 -9.96 -4.84
CA VAL A 133 -5.94 -10.71 -5.91
C VAL A 133 -6.31 -10.22 -7.33
N VAL A 134 -5.89 -9.03 -7.74
CA VAL A 134 -6.19 -8.53 -9.10
C VAL A 134 -5.58 -9.48 -10.15
N ARG A 135 -6.42 -10.21 -10.88
CA ARG A 135 -5.98 -11.22 -11.86
C ARG A 135 -5.51 -10.59 -13.18
N GLU A 136 -5.86 -9.33 -13.46
CA GLU A 136 -5.56 -8.71 -14.75
C GLU A 136 -5.44 -7.18 -14.65
N LEU A 137 -4.22 -6.69 -14.90
CA LEU A 137 -3.98 -5.31 -15.32
C LEU A 137 -3.49 -5.36 -16.76
N GLU A 138 -4.41 -5.22 -17.72
CA GLU A 138 -4.02 -4.76 -19.06
C GLU A 138 -3.59 -3.28 -18.95
N LEU A 139 -2.36 -3.05 -18.49
CA LEU A 139 -1.73 -1.73 -18.58
C LEU A 139 -1.61 -1.34 -20.05
N TRP A 140 -1.77 -0.04 -20.34
CA TRP A 140 -1.66 0.55 -21.68
C TRP A 140 -0.49 -0.04 -22.49
N PRO A 141 -0.72 -0.48 -23.74
CA PRO A 141 0.34 -1.02 -24.58
C PRO A 141 1.23 0.13 -25.08
N THR A 142 2.37 0.35 -24.45
CA THR A 142 3.51 0.96 -25.15
C THR A 142 4.07 -0.05 -26.15
N ARG A 143 4.38 0.40 -27.38
CA ARG A 143 4.93 -0.45 -28.47
C ARG A 143 6.16 -1.26 -28.03
N ALA A 144 6.96 -0.73 -27.09
CA ALA A 144 8.11 -1.42 -26.49
C ALA A 144 7.73 -2.65 -25.64
N LYS A 145 6.59 -2.60 -24.92
CA LYS A 145 6.13 -3.71 -24.07
C LYS A 145 5.56 -4.86 -24.89
N ASN A 146 4.92 -4.57 -26.03
CA ASN A 146 4.44 -5.61 -26.97
C ASN A 146 5.60 -6.39 -27.62
N TRP A 147 6.76 -5.76 -27.82
CA TRP A 147 7.97 -6.44 -28.30
C TRP A 147 8.57 -7.35 -27.21
N LEU A 148 8.63 -6.87 -25.96
CA LEU A 148 9.08 -7.68 -24.81
C LEU A 148 8.12 -8.84 -24.48
N ARG A 149 6.81 -8.63 -24.60
CA ARG A 149 5.77 -9.66 -24.35
C ARG A 149 5.81 -10.80 -25.35
N ARG A 150 6.32 -10.58 -26.57
CA ARG A 150 6.54 -11.63 -27.58
C ARG A 150 7.77 -12.50 -27.28
N ARG A 151 8.65 -12.08 -26.35
CA ARG A 151 9.85 -12.82 -25.94
C ARG A 151 9.84 -13.28 -24.48
N GLY A 152 8.95 -12.75 -23.63
CA GLY A 152 8.81 -13.15 -22.23
C GLY A 152 7.66 -14.13 -22.02
N ARG A 153 7.95 -15.33 -21.49
CA ARG A 153 6.92 -16.26 -21.00
C ARG A 153 6.09 -15.58 -19.91
N SER A 154 4.77 -15.53 -20.11
CA SER A 154 3.82 -15.20 -19.04
C SER A 154 3.99 -16.21 -17.91
N LEU A 155 4.49 -15.75 -16.76
CA LEU A 155 4.59 -16.55 -15.55
C LEU A 155 3.16 -16.73 -15.03
N ARG A 156 2.60 -17.94 -15.18
CA ARG A 156 1.42 -18.36 -14.42
C ARG A 156 1.80 -18.26 -12.93
N THR A 157 1.37 -17.19 -12.29
CA THR A 157 1.46 -17.02 -10.84
C THR A 157 0.66 -18.15 -10.17
N GLY A 158 1.15 -18.64 -9.02
CA GLY A 158 0.57 -19.78 -8.28
C GLY A 158 -0.94 -19.69 -8.08
N GLN A 159 -1.57 -20.83 -7.80
CA GLN A 159 -3.02 -20.92 -7.70
C GLN A 159 -3.52 -20.10 -6.50
N ALA A 160 -4.02 -18.89 -6.78
CA ALA A 160 -4.78 -18.10 -5.82
C ALA A 160 -6.21 -18.64 -5.78
N LEU A 161 -6.66 -19.03 -4.59
CA LEU A 161 -8.00 -19.56 -4.36
C LEU A 161 -9.05 -18.44 -4.40
N GLY A 162 -10.24 -18.75 -4.90
CA GLY A 162 -11.39 -17.84 -4.91
C GLY A 162 -12.21 -17.88 -3.61
N SER A 163 -12.12 -18.98 -2.87
CA SER A 163 -12.85 -19.21 -1.61
C SER A 163 -12.10 -18.59 -0.43
N THR A 164 -12.84 -17.94 0.47
CA THR A 164 -12.27 -17.34 1.69
C THR A 164 -11.86 -18.40 2.71
N ILE A 165 -10.96 -18.04 3.62
CA ILE A 165 -10.60 -18.90 4.76
C ILE A 165 -11.79 -18.94 5.73
N HIS A 166 -12.21 -20.14 6.11
CA HIS A 166 -13.20 -20.36 7.16
C HIS A 166 -12.51 -20.55 8.52
N SER A 167 -11.52 -21.44 8.57
CA SER A 167 -10.79 -21.78 9.80
C SER A 167 -9.43 -22.40 9.50
N ILE A 168 -8.49 -22.26 10.43
CA ILE A 168 -7.27 -23.05 10.49
C ILE A 168 -7.58 -24.34 11.26
N THR A 169 -7.01 -25.45 10.83
CA THR A 169 -7.16 -26.76 11.47
C THR A 169 -5.79 -27.26 11.95
N ALA A 170 -5.76 -28.38 12.67
CA ALA A 170 -4.51 -28.97 13.13
C ALA A 170 -3.51 -29.31 12.01
N THR A 171 -3.99 -29.51 10.78
CA THR A 171 -3.20 -29.95 9.63
C THR A 171 -3.23 -29.01 8.43
N GLY A 172 -3.94 -27.88 8.52
CA GLY A 172 -4.00 -26.94 7.41
C GLY A 172 -5.06 -25.86 7.50
N ILE A 173 -5.63 -25.49 6.35
CA ILE A 173 -6.61 -24.40 6.21
C ILE A 173 -7.89 -24.95 5.57
N ARG A 174 -9.03 -24.70 6.22
CA ARG A 174 -10.35 -24.96 5.65
C ARG A 174 -10.90 -23.69 5.02
N THR A 175 -11.35 -23.79 3.78
CA THR A 175 -12.03 -22.71 3.06
C THR A 175 -13.55 -22.80 3.23
N SER A 176 -14.24 -21.68 2.96
CA SER A 176 -15.70 -21.55 3.15
C SER A 176 -16.55 -22.44 2.24
N ASP A 177 -15.96 -23.00 1.17
CA ASP A 177 -16.57 -24.03 0.34
C ASP A 177 -16.43 -25.46 0.91
N GLY A 178 -15.88 -25.59 2.13
CA GLY A 178 -15.70 -26.85 2.84
C GLY A 178 -14.44 -27.63 2.44
N VAL A 179 -13.62 -27.10 1.52
CA VAL A 179 -12.39 -27.76 1.09
C VAL A 179 -11.31 -27.60 2.18
N GLU A 180 -10.61 -28.70 2.46
CA GLU A 180 -9.49 -28.73 3.40
C GLU A 180 -8.17 -28.73 2.61
N HIS A 181 -7.34 -27.73 2.86
CA HIS A 181 -6.01 -27.59 2.28
C HIS A 181 -4.96 -27.96 3.31
N ALA A 182 -4.48 -29.19 3.26
CA ALA A 182 -3.43 -29.65 4.15
C ALA A 182 -2.10 -28.96 3.81
N VAL A 183 -1.50 -28.31 4.82
CA VAL A 183 -0.26 -27.54 4.70
C VAL A 183 0.65 -27.78 5.90
N ASP A 184 1.95 -27.65 5.67
CA ASP A 184 2.98 -27.88 6.69
C ASP A 184 3.48 -26.55 7.29
N ALA A 185 3.22 -25.43 6.61
CA ALA A 185 3.50 -24.09 7.11
C ALA A 185 2.50 -23.04 6.62
N ILE A 186 2.28 -22.02 7.44
CA ILE A 186 1.45 -20.84 7.15
C ILE A 186 2.32 -19.58 7.25
N ILE A 187 2.43 -18.84 6.16
CA ILE A 187 3.14 -17.57 6.12
C ILE A 187 2.11 -16.45 5.98
N TYR A 188 2.04 -15.57 6.96
CA TYR A 188 1.14 -14.42 6.95
C TYR A 188 1.79 -13.25 6.20
N GLY A 189 1.21 -12.86 5.07
CA GLY A 189 1.48 -11.63 4.34
C GLY A 189 0.33 -10.66 4.51
N THR A 190 -0.07 -10.42 5.76
CA THR A 190 -1.33 -9.76 6.11
C THR A 190 -1.16 -8.29 6.40
N GLY A 191 0.07 -7.74 6.33
CA GLY A 191 0.35 -6.33 6.59
C GLY A 191 0.61 -6.04 8.07
N PHE A 192 0.22 -4.84 8.50
CA PHE A 192 0.64 -4.32 9.81
C PHE A 192 -0.52 -3.71 10.59
N ALA A 193 -0.36 -3.69 11.91
CA ALA A 193 -1.20 -2.96 12.85
C ALA A 193 -0.38 -1.83 13.48
N ALA A 194 -1.06 -0.77 13.92
CA ALA A 194 -0.45 0.27 14.73
C ALA A 194 -0.16 -0.30 16.14
N ALA A 195 1.09 -0.14 16.60
CA ALA A 195 1.51 -0.70 17.89
C ALA A 195 1.08 0.15 19.10
N ASP A 196 1.14 1.48 18.97
CA ASP A 196 0.80 2.45 20.02
C ASP A 196 0.20 3.74 19.40
N ASP A 197 -0.92 4.18 19.94
CA ASP A 197 -1.75 5.31 19.54
C ASP A 197 -1.03 6.65 19.67
N GLN A 198 -0.06 6.76 20.56
CA GLN A 198 0.60 8.03 20.87
C GLN A 198 2.02 8.13 20.35
N ALA A 199 2.58 7.04 19.83
CA ALA A 199 3.99 6.98 19.41
C ALA A 199 4.27 7.76 18.11
N LEU A 200 3.27 7.92 17.24
CA LEU A 200 3.43 8.59 15.95
C LEU A 200 2.19 9.41 15.59
N ILE A 201 2.33 10.73 15.66
CA ILE A 201 1.29 11.71 15.41
C ILE A 201 1.67 12.52 14.18
N GLY A 202 0.87 12.38 13.14
CA GLY A 202 1.05 13.03 11.85
C GLY A 202 0.37 14.38 11.75
N ALA A 203 0.15 14.78 10.50
CA ALA A 203 -0.54 16.02 10.17
C ALA A 203 -1.94 16.09 10.80
N ARG A 204 -2.33 17.31 11.17
CA ARG A 204 -3.59 17.65 11.85
C ARG A 204 -3.77 16.92 13.18
N GLY A 205 -2.66 16.59 13.84
CA GLY A 205 -2.65 15.91 15.14
C GLY A 205 -3.22 14.48 15.11
N ARG A 206 -3.40 13.89 13.92
CA ARG A 206 -3.93 12.52 13.80
C ARG A 206 -2.85 11.51 14.12
N SER A 207 -3.17 10.57 15.00
CA SER A 207 -2.28 9.45 15.28
C SER A 207 -2.19 8.52 14.08
N LEU A 208 -1.14 7.69 14.06
CA LEU A 208 -1.06 6.60 13.10
C LEU A 208 -2.29 5.71 13.17
N ARG A 209 -2.78 5.38 14.38
CA ARG A 209 -3.98 4.55 14.54
C ARG A 209 -5.22 5.17 13.89
N ASP A 210 -5.41 6.49 13.99
CA ASP A 210 -6.58 7.16 13.41
C ASP A 210 -6.65 7.01 11.88
N VAL A 211 -5.49 6.89 11.22
CA VAL A 211 -5.40 6.79 9.76
C VAL A 211 -5.08 5.37 9.28
N TRP A 212 -4.82 4.43 10.19
CA TRP A 212 -4.43 3.05 9.88
C TRP A 212 -5.55 2.08 10.17
N VAL A 213 -5.82 1.20 9.20
CA VAL A 213 -6.68 0.04 9.38
C VAL A 213 -5.80 -1.20 9.41
N ASP A 214 -6.09 -2.14 10.30
CA ASP A 214 -5.32 -3.36 10.44
C ASP A 214 -5.14 -4.09 9.10
N GLY A 215 -3.90 -4.52 8.86
CA GLY A 215 -3.48 -5.19 7.63
C GLY A 215 -3.09 -4.27 6.47
N MET A 216 -3.15 -2.95 6.67
CA MET A 216 -2.50 -2.00 5.77
C MET A 216 -0.97 -2.10 5.84
N GLU A 217 -0.28 -1.66 4.80
CA GLU A 217 1.15 -1.41 4.82
C GLU A 217 1.48 0.05 4.42
N PRO A 218 2.68 0.54 4.79
CA PRO A 218 3.21 1.74 4.17
C PRO A 218 3.32 1.54 2.65
N PHE A 219 3.02 2.57 1.87
CA PHE A 219 3.23 2.59 0.43
C PHE A 219 4.66 2.19 0.08
N PHE A 220 4.82 1.07 -0.63
CA PHE A 220 6.10 0.40 -0.91
C PHE A 220 7.02 0.19 0.32
N GLY A 221 6.42 0.08 1.50
CA GLY A 221 7.11 0.00 2.78
C GLY A 221 7.88 1.28 3.16
N VAL A 222 7.64 2.40 2.48
CA VAL A 222 8.39 3.66 2.67
C VAL A 222 7.57 4.83 3.19
N ALA A 223 6.28 4.95 2.89
CA ALA A 223 5.56 6.19 3.18
C ALA A 223 4.10 5.92 3.55
N VAL A 224 3.52 6.83 4.32
CA VAL A 224 2.17 6.69 4.88
C VAL A 224 1.47 8.02 4.76
N ARG A 225 0.24 8.00 4.25
CA ARG A 225 -0.64 9.16 4.21
C ARG A 225 -0.97 9.60 5.62
N GLY A 226 -0.92 10.90 5.87
CA GLY A 226 -1.01 11.50 7.19
C GLY A 226 0.34 11.73 7.84
N LEU A 227 1.43 11.12 7.34
CA LEU A 227 2.79 11.31 7.85
C LEU A 227 3.68 12.02 6.81
N PRO A 228 3.46 13.34 6.58
CA PRO A 228 4.26 14.09 5.63
C PRO A 228 5.74 14.07 6.03
N ASN A 229 6.65 14.02 5.05
CA ASN A 229 8.10 14.00 5.26
C ASN A 229 8.63 12.86 6.15
N PHE A 230 7.81 11.86 6.46
CA PHE A 230 8.19 10.72 7.29
C PHE A 230 8.28 9.47 6.43
N PHE A 231 9.47 8.91 6.34
CA PHE A 231 9.74 7.70 5.60
C PHE A 231 10.09 6.54 6.52
N PHE A 232 9.65 5.35 6.14
CA PHE A 232 9.96 4.09 6.78
C PHE A 232 11.07 3.38 5.98
N LEU A 233 11.97 2.72 6.69
CA LEU A 233 12.94 1.80 6.10
C LEU A 233 12.83 0.45 6.81
N GLY A 234 11.72 -0.22 6.57
CA GLY A 234 11.38 -1.51 7.21
C GLY A 234 11.14 -2.66 6.24
N GLY A 235 11.05 -2.38 4.93
CA GLY A 235 10.61 -3.36 3.92
C GLY A 235 11.63 -4.45 3.60
N PRO A 236 11.23 -5.42 2.75
CA PRO A 236 12.07 -6.58 2.41
C PRO A 236 13.27 -6.23 1.53
N ASP A 237 13.24 -5.10 0.80
CA ASP A 237 14.34 -4.60 -0.03
C ASP A 237 14.74 -3.18 0.40
N ARG A 238 15.52 -3.10 1.47
CA ARG A 238 15.94 -1.82 2.08
C ARG A 238 16.78 -0.96 1.14
N SER A 239 17.57 -1.58 0.25
CA SER A 239 18.36 -0.85 -0.73
C SER A 239 17.45 -0.15 -1.74
N ALA A 240 16.47 -0.86 -2.30
CA ALA A 240 15.49 -0.25 -3.21
C ALA A 240 14.69 0.86 -2.50
N GLN A 241 14.31 0.67 -1.24
CA GLN A 241 13.64 1.68 -0.44
C GLN A 241 14.50 2.93 -0.22
N ALA A 242 15.77 2.77 0.14
CA ALA A 242 16.71 3.87 0.32
C ALA A 242 16.85 4.71 -0.95
N HIS A 243 17.01 4.07 -2.10
CA HIS A 243 17.06 4.76 -3.39
C HIS A 243 15.75 5.49 -3.73
N TYR A 244 14.61 4.88 -3.39
CA TYR A 244 13.31 5.50 -3.64
C TYR A 244 13.06 6.71 -2.74
N ILE A 245 13.45 6.63 -1.47
CA ILE A 245 13.45 7.78 -0.55
C ILE A 245 14.35 8.88 -1.08
N ALA A 246 15.58 8.56 -1.52
CA ALA A 246 16.48 9.55 -2.13
C ALA A 246 15.88 10.20 -3.38
N ALA A 247 15.15 9.44 -4.21
CA ALA A 247 14.42 9.99 -5.36
C ALA A 247 13.30 10.95 -4.94
N CYS A 248 12.58 10.66 -3.85
CA CYS A 248 11.60 11.55 -3.25
C CYS A 248 12.24 12.85 -2.76
N VAL A 249 13.35 12.77 -2.02
CA VAL A 249 14.08 13.96 -1.53
C VAL A 249 14.67 14.77 -2.67
N SER A 250 15.21 14.11 -3.70
CA SER A 250 15.68 14.79 -4.90
C SER A 250 14.56 15.55 -5.61
N LEU A 251 13.35 14.96 -5.66
CA LEU A 251 12.18 15.63 -6.22
C LEU A 251 11.81 16.89 -5.42
N MET A 252 11.72 16.80 -4.09
CA MET A 252 11.48 17.97 -3.22
C MET A 252 12.50 19.08 -3.47
N LYS A 253 13.80 18.75 -3.54
CA LYS A 253 14.87 19.71 -3.81
C LYS A 253 14.70 20.40 -5.16
N ARG A 254 14.33 19.65 -6.20
CA ARG A 254 14.13 20.20 -7.56
C ARG A 254 12.92 21.13 -7.63
N THR A 255 11.87 20.86 -6.86
CA THR A 255 10.62 21.66 -6.86
C THR A 255 10.61 22.76 -5.80
N GLY A 256 11.62 22.81 -4.92
CA GLY A 256 11.65 23.76 -3.80
C GLY A 256 10.57 23.49 -2.76
N SER A 257 10.05 22.25 -2.68
CA SER A 257 8.98 21.87 -1.78
C SER A 257 9.53 21.50 -0.41
N ASP A 258 8.88 21.94 0.65
CA ASP A 258 9.20 21.59 2.04
C ASP A 258 8.36 20.43 2.57
N ARG A 259 7.24 20.11 1.91
CA ARG A 259 6.34 19.01 2.24
C ARG A 259 6.19 18.02 1.10
N ILE A 260 6.37 16.74 1.41
CA ILE A 260 6.04 15.60 0.55
C ILE A 260 5.17 14.62 1.32
N GLU A 261 4.11 14.13 0.70
CA GLU A 261 3.21 13.14 1.32
C GLU A 261 2.70 12.18 0.25
N VAL A 262 2.59 10.88 0.58
CA VAL A 262 2.05 9.93 -0.40
C VAL A 262 0.59 10.27 -0.69
N ARG A 263 0.21 10.25 -1.98
CA ARG A 263 -1.18 10.42 -2.40
C ARG A 263 -2.01 9.31 -1.77
N ARG A 264 -3.16 9.65 -1.16
CA ARG A 264 -4.06 8.65 -0.57
C ARG A 264 -4.51 7.65 -1.63
N SER A 265 -4.76 8.11 -2.85
CA SER A 265 -5.07 7.29 -4.03
C SER A 265 -4.00 6.23 -4.31
N SER A 266 -2.73 6.63 -4.32
CA SER A 266 -1.61 5.74 -4.54
C SER A 266 -1.45 4.72 -3.42
N GLN A 267 -1.57 5.15 -2.15
CA GLN A 267 -1.53 4.23 -1.02
C GLN A 267 -2.72 3.27 -1.00
N GLN A 268 -3.93 3.74 -1.30
CA GLN A 268 -5.12 2.90 -1.36
C GLN A 268 -4.98 1.84 -2.45
N VAL A 269 -4.66 2.24 -3.68
CA VAL A 269 -4.47 1.30 -4.80
C VAL A 269 -3.38 0.28 -4.49
N PHE A 270 -2.30 0.72 -3.85
CA PHE A 270 -1.23 -0.16 -3.42
C PHE A 270 -1.68 -1.18 -2.38
N ASN A 271 -2.39 -0.75 -1.34
CA ASN A 271 -2.92 -1.62 -0.28
C ASN A 271 -4.05 -2.53 -0.77
N GLU A 272 -4.81 -2.10 -1.77
CA GLU A 272 -5.87 -2.92 -2.37
C GLU A 272 -5.32 -3.96 -3.33
N ARG A 273 -4.08 -3.88 -3.83
CA ARG A 273 -3.54 -4.83 -4.81
C ARG A 273 -2.67 -5.92 -4.18
N ALA A 274 -2.82 -7.14 -4.68
CA ALA A 274 -1.97 -8.27 -4.31
C ALA A 274 -0.55 -8.12 -4.87
N GLN A 275 0.44 -8.22 -3.98
CA GLN A 275 1.84 -8.25 -4.36
C GLN A 275 2.26 -9.70 -4.58
N LEU A 276 2.19 -10.18 -5.82
CA LEU A 276 2.56 -11.56 -6.19
C LEU A 276 4.05 -11.71 -6.59
N GLY A 277 4.85 -10.68 -6.34
CA GLY A 277 6.28 -10.62 -6.63
C GLY A 277 6.88 -9.32 -6.08
N ALA A 278 8.19 -9.16 -6.24
CA ALA A 278 8.87 -7.91 -5.94
C ALA A 278 8.31 -6.79 -6.82
N ALA A 279 7.63 -5.83 -6.19
CA ALA A 279 7.02 -4.70 -6.89
C ALA A 279 8.01 -3.54 -7.00
N SER A 280 8.06 -2.90 -8.16
CA SER A 280 8.84 -1.68 -8.36
C SER A 280 7.96 -0.45 -8.10
N PRO A 281 8.42 0.52 -7.30
CA PRO A 281 7.64 1.72 -7.06
C PRO A 281 7.53 2.60 -8.32
N PRO A 282 6.39 3.28 -8.53
CA PRO A 282 6.25 4.27 -9.60
C PRO A 282 7.14 5.50 -9.32
N PRO A 283 7.41 6.37 -10.30
CA PRO A 283 8.12 7.63 -10.06
C PRO A 283 7.47 8.44 -8.91
N PRO A 284 8.25 9.06 -8.00
CA PRO A 284 7.68 9.80 -6.88
C PRO A 284 6.70 10.90 -7.30
N SER A 285 6.95 11.55 -8.45
CA SER A 285 6.09 12.63 -8.98
C SER A 285 4.66 12.19 -9.32
N SER A 286 4.41 10.90 -9.54
CA SER A 286 3.06 10.38 -9.79
C SER A 286 2.41 9.77 -8.54
N ALA A 287 3.15 9.62 -7.44
CA ALA A 287 2.69 8.93 -6.25
C ALA A 287 2.63 9.81 -5.01
N PHE A 288 3.27 10.98 -5.04
CA PHE A 288 3.37 11.90 -3.92
C PHE A 288 2.83 13.28 -4.28
N ASP A 289 2.22 13.92 -3.29
CA ASP A 289 1.86 15.33 -3.30
C ASP A 289 3.04 16.14 -2.78
N LEU A 290 3.34 17.24 -3.46
CA LEU A 290 4.39 18.20 -3.10
C LEU A 290 3.74 19.55 -2.86
N SER A 291 4.08 20.19 -1.75
CA SER A 291 3.55 21.52 -1.41
C SER A 291 4.58 22.32 -0.62
N SER A 292 4.36 23.62 -0.55
CA SER A 292 5.08 24.58 0.31
C SER A 292 4.31 24.91 1.60
N SER A 293 3.13 24.32 1.78
CA SER A 293 2.24 24.49 2.93
C SER A 293 1.29 23.29 3.03
N ALA A 294 0.85 22.93 4.24
CA ALA A 294 -0.12 21.86 4.44
C ALA A 294 -1.38 22.09 3.58
N PRO A 295 -1.72 21.20 2.60
CA PRO A 295 -2.95 21.36 1.85
C PRO A 295 -4.15 20.94 2.72
N ASP A 296 -5.22 21.72 2.66
CA ASP A 296 -6.47 21.51 3.41
C ASP A 296 -7.42 20.44 2.80
N TYR A 297 -7.04 19.80 1.71
CA TYR A 297 -8.01 19.00 0.95
C TYR A 297 -8.22 17.61 1.55
N GLU A 298 -9.40 17.41 2.15
CA GLU A 298 -9.95 16.10 2.47
C GLU A 298 -11.31 15.86 1.79
N ASP A 299 -11.32 15.91 0.46
CA ASP A 299 -12.54 15.62 -0.32
C ASP A 299 -12.67 14.14 -0.60
N THR A 300 -12.95 13.43 0.48
CA THR A 300 -13.33 12.03 0.40
C THR A 300 -14.83 11.95 0.41
N TYR A 301 -15.39 11.48 -0.70
CA TYR A 301 -16.79 11.13 -0.75
C TYR A 301 -16.94 9.63 -0.47
N ASP A 302 -17.73 9.28 0.54
CA ASP A 302 -18.13 7.90 0.83
C ASP A 302 -19.66 7.86 0.92
N GLY A 303 -20.30 7.20 -0.03
CA GLY A 303 -21.75 7.27 -0.16
C GLY A 303 -22.31 6.65 -1.43
N THR A 304 -23.61 6.84 -1.64
CA THR A 304 -24.31 6.33 -2.81
C THR A 304 -24.03 7.18 -4.04
N ALA A 305 -23.88 6.54 -5.20
CA ALA A 305 -23.74 7.16 -6.51
C ALA A 305 -24.55 6.37 -7.54
N THR A 306 -24.72 6.96 -8.73
CA THR A 306 -25.29 6.29 -9.89
C THR A 306 -24.19 6.12 -10.93
N LEU A 307 -23.94 4.87 -11.36
CA LEU A 307 -23.00 4.53 -12.41
C LEU A 307 -23.75 4.22 -13.72
N GLU A 308 -23.49 5.02 -14.73
CA GLU A 308 -23.96 4.76 -16.10
C GLU A 308 -22.84 4.13 -16.94
N ILE A 309 -23.06 2.92 -17.42
CA ILE A 309 -22.09 2.18 -18.23
C ILE A 309 -22.82 1.29 -19.25
N GLY A 310 -22.33 1.29 -20.49
CA GLY A 310 -22.94 0.48 -21.57
C GLY A 310 -24.42 0.80 -21.84
N GLY A 311 -24.87 2.05 -21.56
CA GLY A 311 -26.25 2.47 -21.71
C GLY A 311 -27.20 2.07 -20.57
N ALA A 312 -26.70 1.37 -19.54
CA ALA A 312 -27.46 1.00 -18.35
C ALA A 312 -27.01 1.82 -17.12
N SER A 313 -27.96 2.09 -16.22
CA SER A 313 -27.74 2.87 -14.99
C SER A 313 -27.86 1.99 -13.77
N HIS A 314 -26.91 2.10 -12.84
CA HIS A 314 -26.78 1.23 -11.67
C HIS A 314 -26.59 2.06 -10.40
N PRO A 315 -27.43 1.87 -9.36
CA PRO A 315 -27.12 2.42 -8.04
C PRO A 315 -25.91 1.67 -7.48
N VAL A 316 -24.94 2.42 -6.97
CA VAL A 316 -23.69 1.88 -6.43
C VAL A 316 -23.29 2.64 -5.16
N HIS A 317 -22.63 1.97 -4.25
CA HIS A 317 -21.91 2.56 -3.15
C HIS A 317 -20.46 2.76 -3.59
N VAL A 318 -19.95 3.98 -3.38
CA VAL A 318 -18.62 4.39 -3.82
C VAL A 318 -17.87 5.10 -2.73
N ARG A 319 -16.56 4.88 -2.72
CA ARG A 319 -15.62 5.74 -2.02
C ARG A 319 -14.73 6.41 -3.06
N LEU A 320 -14.82 7.72 -3.19
CA LEU A 320 -14.11 8.54 -4.17
C LEU A 320 -13.19 9.55 -3.48
N ILE A 321 -12.09 9.87 -4.15
CA ILE A 321 -11.15 10.90 -3.73
C ILE A 321 -10.44 11.48 -4.96
N GLY A 322 -9.95 12.70 -4.85
CA GLY A 322 -9.19 13.34 -5.92
C GLY A 322 -8.16 14.31 -5.41
N HIS A 323 -7.41 14.84 -6.34
CA HIS A 323 -6.33 15.78 -6.12
C HIS A 323 -6.10 16.58 -7.41
N LEU A 324 -5.66 17.82 -7.27
CA LEU A 324 -5.17 18.61 -8.40
C LEU A 324 -3.76 18.10 -8.77
N ASP A 325 -3.55 17.68 -10.02
CA ASP A 325 -2.21 17.33 -10.49
C ASP A 325 -1.52 18.59 -11.05
N PRO A 326 -0.44 19.08 -10.40
CA PRO A 326 0.22 20.32 -10.80
C PRO A 326 0.99 20.21 -12.12
N LEU A 327 1.25 18.99 -12.63
CA LEU A 327 1.98 18.81 -13.89
C LEU A 327 1.08 19.04 -15.10
N ASP A 328 -0.20 18.69 -15.01
CA ASP A 328 -1.16 18.85 -16.11
C ASP A 328 -2.29 19.86 -15.82
N GLY A 329 -2.37 20.36 -14.58
CA GLY A 329 -3.36 21.36 -14.14
C GLY A 329 -4.78 20.82 -13.97
N ASN A 330 -4.99 19.51 -14.08
CA ASN A 330 -6.32 18.89 -13.97
C ASN A 330 -6.55 18.27 -12.60
N TYR A 331 -7.82 18.20 -12.20
CA TYR A 331 -8.21 17.44 -11.02
C TYR A 331 -8.37 15.97 -11.38
N HIS A 332 -7.57 15.09 -10.78
CA HIS A 332 -7.63 13.65 -10.97
C HIS A 332 -8.34 13.02 -9.79
N TRP A 333 -9.37 12.22 -10.05
CA TRP A 333 -10.12 11.53 -9.02
C TRP A 333 -10.25 10.04 -9.32
N GLN A 334 -10.37 9.24 -8.27
CA GLN A 334 -10.51 7.80 -8.35
C GLN A 334 -11.22 7.26 -7.12
N GLY A 335 -11.57 5.98 -7.17
CA GLY A 335 -12.24 5.34 -6.06
C GLY A 335 -12.57 3.88 -6.28
N THR A 336 -13.39 3.38 -5.39
CA THR A 336 -13.84 1.99 -5.36
C THR A 336 -15.36 1.98 -5.43
N ILE A 337 -15.90 1.15 -6.31
CA ILE A 337 -17.30 0.77 -6.37
C ILE A 337 -17.42 -0.57 -5.65
N PHE A 338 -18.21 -0.62 -4.58
CA PHE A 338 -18.33 -1.81 -3.74
C PHE A 338 -19.31 -2.84 -4.31
N ASP A 339 -20.29 -2.40 -5.10
CA ASP A 339 -21.29 -3.27 -5.69
C ASP A 339 -20.79 -4.04 -6.93
N ALA A 340 -21.43 -5.18 -7.17
CA ALA A 340 -21.21 -5.97 -8.36
C ALA A 340 -21.79 -5.27 -9.60
N LEU A 341 -20.98 -5.15 -10.64
CA LEU A 341 -21.39 -4.58 -11.93
C LEU A 341 -21.66 -5.68 -12.96
N PRO A 342 -22.57 -5.47 -13.92
CA PRO A 342 -22.84 -6.44 -14.96
C PRO A 342 -21.61 -6.66 -15.86
N GLN A 343 -21.16 -7.91 -15.91
CA GLN A 343 -19.99 -8.36 -16.68
C GLN A 343 -20.09 -8.01 -18.18
N ASP A 344 -21.29 -8.11 -18.75
CA ASP A 344 -21.51 -7.89 -20.18
C ASP A 344 -21.28 -6.43 -20.59
N GLY A 345 -21.68 -5.47 -19.75
CA GLY A 345 -21.44 -4.04 -19.99
C GLY A 345 -19.95 -3.67 -19.92
N LEU A 346 -19.22 -4.25 -18.96
CA LEU A 346 -17.78 -4.02 -18.77
C LEU A 346 -16.90 -4.59 -19.89
N ARG A 347 -17.38 -5.65 -20.57
CA ARG A 347 -16.72 -6.22 -21.76
C ARG A 347 -16.85 -5.32 -22.98
N GLN A 348 -17.97 -4.60 -23.09
CA GLN A 348 -18.24 -3.72 -24.23
C GLN A 348 -17.59 -2.35 -24.06
N THR A 349 -17.64 -1.77 -22.86
CA THR A 349 -17.03 -0.48 -22.59
C THR A 349 -16.55 -0.37 -21.14
N ARG A 350 -15.38 0.26 -20.98
CA ARG A 350 -14.83 0.66 -19.68
C ARG A 350 -15.13 2.13 -19.37
N ALA A 351 -15.59 2.89 -20.36
CA ALA A 351 -16.01 4.28 -20.17
C ALA A 351 -17.39 4.28 -19.50
N ALA A 352 -17.50 5.06 -18.44
CA ALA A 352 -18.70 5.19 -17.64
C ALA A 352 -18.92 6.66 -17.29
N THR A 353 -20.06 6.95 -16.69
CA THR A 353 -20.30 8.24 -16.06
C THR A 353 -20.76 8.00 -14.64
N LEU A 354 -20.18 8.72 -13.69
CA LEU A 354 -20.54 8.61 -12.28
C LEU A 354 -21.26 9.87 -11.85
N THR A 355 -22.37 9.70 -11.14
CA THR A 355 -23.23 10.80 -10.67
C THR A 355 -23.42 10.69 -9.16
N VAL A 356 -23.16 11.76 -8.42
CA VAL A 356 -23.46 11.89 -6.99
C VAL A 356 -24.30 13.16 -6.80
N GLY A 357 -25.52 13.01 -6.30
CA GLY A 357 -26.49 14.11 -6.30
C GLY A 357 -26.68 14.68 -7.69
N ASP A 358 -26.48 15.99 -7.84
CA ASP A 358 -26.61 16.71 -9.13
C ASP A 358 -25.30 16.81 -9.92
N ARG A 359 -24.19 16.28 -9.38
CA ARG A 359 -22.86 16.37 -9.99
C ARG A 359 -22.55 15.09 -10.76
N ARG A 360 -22.07 15.25 -11.99
CA ARG A 360 -21.81 14.16 -12.93
C ARG A 360 -20.41 14.30 -13.53
N ALA A 361 -19.65 13.21 -13.55
CA ALA A 361 -18.29 13.23 -14.06
C ALA A 361 -17.98 12.01 -14.95
N PRO A 362 -17.27 12.20 -16.08
CA PRO A 362 -16.76 11.10 -16.89
C PRO A 362 -15.84 10.20 -16.07
N ALA A 363 -16.09 8.91 -16.15
CA ALA A 363 -15.41 7.89 -15.37
C ALA A 363 -14.90 6.78 -16.26
N ARG A 364 -13.95 6.01 -15.75
CA ARG A 364 -13.48 4.78 -16.36
C ARG A 364 -13.37 3.70 -15.31
N ILE A 365 -13.98 2.55 -15.56
CA ILE A 365 -13.78 1.36 -14.76
C ILE A 365 -12.40 0.79 -15.10
N VAL A 366 -11.51 0.79 -14.12
CA VAL A 366 -10.11 0.42 -14.28
C VAL A 366 -9.96 -1.10 -14.22
N GLU A 367 -10.48 -1.73 -13.17
CA GLU A 367 -10.35 -3.17 -12.93
C GLU A 367 -11.49 -3.72 -12.07
N GLN A 368 -11.75 -5.03 -12.19
CA GLN A 368 -12.56 -5.78 -11.24
C GLN A 368 -11.64 -6.54 -10.29
N THR A 369 -11.96 -6.50 -9.01
CA THR A 369 -11.19 -7.17 -7.97
C THR A 369 -11.80 -8.56 -7.69
N PRO A 370 -11.06 -9.52 -7.12
CA PRO A 370 -11.59 -10.87 -6.83
C PRO A 370 -12.75 -10.94 -5.86
N TRP A 371 -12.98 -9.87 -5.11
CA TRP A 371 -14.07 -9.78 -4.16
C TRP A 371 -15.30 -9.11 -4.76
N GLY A 372 -15.32 -8.94 -6.09
CA GLY A 372 -16.48 -8.43 -6.83
C GLY A 372 -16.57 -6.91 -6.90
N THR A 373 -15.69 -6.17 -6.22
CA THR A 373 -15.63 -4.70 -6.29
C THR A 373 -14.91 -4.22 -7.55
N HIS A 374 -15.04 -2.93 -7.88
CA HIS A 374 -14.46 -2.33 -9.09
C HIS A 374 -13.71 -1.03 -8.78
N SER A 375 -12.52 -0.86 -9.35
CA SER A 375 -11.80 0.42 -9.27
C SER A 375 -12.29 1.36 -10.36
N VAL A 376 -12.50 2.63 -10.04
CA VAL A 376 -12.98 3.68 -10.96
C VAL A 376 -12.05 4.89 -10.91
N ALA A 377 -11.85 5.57 -12.05
CA ALA A 377 -11.05 6.79 -12.14
C ALA A 377 -11.63 7.80 -13.14
N GLY A 378 -11.36 9.08 -12.95
CA GLY A 378 -11.76 10.17 -13.83
C GLY A 378 -10.81 11.36 -13.74
N VAL A 379 -10.91 12.25 -14.72
CA VAL A 379 -10.10 13.47 -14.84
C VAL A 379 -11.04 14.65 -15.09
N GLY A 380 -10.74 15.80 -14.49
CA GLY A 380 -11.59 16.99 -14.46
C GLY A 380 -12.43 17.08 -13.19
N SER A 381 -13.49 17.90 -13.24
CA SER A 381 -14.39 18.11 -12.11
C SER A 381 -14.91 16.77 -11.56
N PRO A 382 -14.72 16.50 -10.25
CA PRO A 382 -15.19 15.25 -9.66
C PRO A 382 -16.72 15.25 -9.54
N PRO A 383 -17.33 14.06 -9.41
CA PRO A 383 -18.77 13.98 -9.23
C PRO A 383 -19.20 14.34 -7.81
N TYR A 384 -18.31 14.70 -6.89
CA TYR A 384 -18.63 15.04 -5.50
C TYR A 384 -18.19 16.47 -5.15
N ALA A 385 -18.64 16.99 -4.01
CA ALA A 385 -18.24 18.30 -3.52
C ALA A 385 -16.76 18.29 -3.10
N VAL A 386 -16.04 19.32 -3.51
CA VAL A 386 -14.63 19.57 -3.15
C VAL A 386 -14.64 20.73 -2.16
N THR A 387 -13.87 20.67 -1.08
CA THR A 387 -13.81 21.69 -0.04
C THR A 387 -13.26 22.97 -0.68
N GLY A 388 -14.12 23.98 -0.82
CA GLY A 388 -13.83 25.23 -1.52
C GLY A 388 -14.81 25.61 -2.63
N ASP A 389 -15.71 24.69 -3.05
CA ASP A 389 -16.96 25.00 -3.77
C ASP A 389 -18.07 25.43 -2.81
#